data_AF-A0A534ZRZ9-F1
#
_entry.id   AF-A0A534ZRZ9-F1
#
_cell.length_a   1.000
_cell.length_b   1.000
_cell.length_c   1.000
_cell.angle_alpha   90.00
_cell.angle_beta   90.00
_cell.angle_gamma   90.00
#
_symmetry.space_group_name_H-M   'P 1'
#
loop_
_entity.id
_entity.type
_entity.pdbx_description
1 polymer ?
#
loop_
_entity_poly.entity_id
_entity_poly.type
_entity_poly.pdbx_seq_one_letter_code
_entity_poly.pdbx_strand_id
1 'polypeptide(L)' 'MSLIPGSRCRSARNIVFPGGVVRRSTEGTLVSQRENLGRELFTVNFDSGQKLVLFAHEIEPVSDDLAA' A
#
# COMPACT_ATOMS: atom_id res chain seq x y z
N MET A 1 -6.12 -12.03 4.85
CA MET A 1 -4.64 -12.03 4.84
C MET A 1 -4.16 -10.77 5.53
N SER A 2 -3.26 -10.89 6.51
CA SER A 2 -2.62 -9.74 7.15
C SER A 2 -1.48 -9.23 6.26
N LEU A 3 -1.42 -7.93 5.99
CA LEU A 3 -0.29 -7.31 5.32
C LEU A 3 0.88 -7.21 6.29
N ILE A 4 1.99 -7.90 6.00
CA ILE A 4 3.24 -7.80 6.77
C ILE A 4 4.31 -7.07 5.95
N PRO A 5 5.34 -6.49 6.56
CA PRO A 5 6.48 -5.97 5.82
C PRO A 5 7.02 -7.00 4.81
N GLY A 6 7.22 -6.56 3.56
CA GLY A 6 7.58 -7.39 2.42
C GLY A 6 6.40 -7.89 1.58
N SER A 7 5.16 -7.83 2.07
CA SER A 7 3.97 -8.22 1.30
C SER A 7 3.72 -7.29 0.10
N ARG A 8 3.29 -7.88 -1.02
CA ARG A 8 2.76 -7.13 -2.16
C ARG A 8 1.37 -6.59 -1.86
N CYS A 9 1.15 -5.36 -2.30
CA CYS A 9 -0.12 -4.67 -2.17
C CYS A 9 -0.31 -3.75 -3.37
N ARG A 10 -1.50 -3.21 -3.51
CA ARG A 10 -1.79 -2.16 -4.49
C ARG A 10 -2.71 -1.11 -3.91
N SER A 11 -2.69 0.08 -4.48
CA SER A 11 -3.59 1.16 -4.09
C SER A 11 -5.04 0.76 -4.37
N ALA A 12 -5.90 0.84 -3.36
CA ALA A 12 -7.33 0.55 -3.50
C ALA A 12 -8.10 1.69 -4.20
N ARG A 13 -7.49 2.89 -4.25
CA ARG A 13 -8.05 4.14 -4.79
C ARG A 13 -6.95 5.01 -5.40
N ASN A 14 -7.32 6.10 -6.04
CA ASN A 14 -6.38 7.16 -6.36
C ASN A 14 -5.92 7.84 -5.06
N ILE A 15 -4.60 7.97 -4.87
CA ILE A 15 -4.00 8.64 -3.72
C ILE A 15 -3.33 9.90 -4.22
N VAL A 16 -3.87 11.05 -3.79
CA VAL A 16 -3.30 12.37 -4.08
C VAL A 16 -2.30 12.72 -2.99
N PHE A 17 -1.11 13.16 -3.39
CA PHE A 17 -0.04 13.57 -2.49
C PHE A 17 0.70 14.78 -3.09
N PRO A 18 1.56 15.48 -2.34
CA PRO A 18 2.22 16.69 -2.85
C PRO A 18 3.02 16.51 -4.15
N GLY A 19 3.52 15.30 -4.42
CA GLY A 19 4.27 14.97 -5.64
C GLY A 19 3.43 14.40 -6.79
N GLY A 20 2.09 14.41 -6.69
CA GLY A 20 1.18 13.98 -7.76
C GLY A 20 0.13 12.99 -7.32
N VAL A 21 -0.12 11.96 -8.15
CA VAL A 21 -1.17 10.97 -7.92
C VAL A 21 -0.62 9.56 -8.14
N VAL A 22 -0.78 8.70 -7.14
CA VAL A 22 -0.71 7.24 -7.33
C VAL A 22 -2.09 6.79 -7.78
N ARG A 23 -2.20 6.20 -8.97
CA ARG A 23 -3.48 5.74 -9.52
C ARG A 23 -3.97 4.52 -8.77
N ARG A 24 -5.28 4.24 -8.82
CA ARG A 24 -5.84 2.98 -8.34
C ARG A 24 -5.14 1.79 -9.00
N SER A 25 -4.96 0.71 -8.24
CA SER A 25 -4.31 -0.55 -8.64
C SER A 25 -2.83 -0.42 -8.97
N THR A 26 -2.19 0.70 -8.67
CA THR A 26 -0.72 0.79 -8.70
C THR A 26 -0.14 -0.10 -7.61
N GLU A 27 0.68 -1.05 -8.01
CA GLU A 27 1.30 -2.00 -7.09
C GLU A 27 2.48 -1.41 -6.34
N GLY A 28 2.79 -2.03 -5.20
CA GLY A 28 3.92 -1.70 -4.36
C GLY A 28 4.17 -2.76 -3.31
N THR A 29 5.16 -2.50 -2.48
CA THR A 29 5.57 -3.38 -1.40
C THR A 29 5.41 -2.67 -0.07
N LEU A 30 4.76 -3.34 0.89
CA LEU A 30 4.66 -2.83 2.25
C LEU A 30 6.04 -2.84 2.90
N VAL A 31 6.49 -1.69 3.39
CA VAL A 31 7.78 -1.51 4.06
C VAL A 31 7.63 -1.63 5.57
N SER A 32 6.60 -1.02 6.14
CA SER A 32 6.37 -1.03 7.59
C SER A 32 4.92 -0.73 7.95
N GLN A 33 4.51 -1.20 9.12
CA GLN A 33 3.23 -0.88 9.76
C GLN A 33 3.52 -0.21 11.10
N ARG A 34 2.72 0.80 11.46
CA ARG A 34 2.78 1.45 12.78
C ARG A 34 1.40 1.86 13.25
N GLU A 35 1.19 1.78 14.55
CA GLU A 35 0.03 2.39 15.21
C GLU A 35 0.29 3.89 15.43
N ASN A 36 -0.73 4.71 15.23
CA ASN A 36 -0.71 6.14 15.49
C ASN A 36 -2.12 6.65 15.85
N LEU A 37 -2.33 6.96 17.14
CA LEU A 37 -3.56 7.55 17.67
C LEU A 37 -4.83 6.72 17.35
N GLY A 38 -4.76 5.41 17.57
CA GLY A 38 -5.83 4.45 17.30
C GLY A 38 -6.00 4.11 15.83
N ARG A 39 -5.04 4.46 14.97
CA ARG A 39 -5.06 4.16 13.53
C ARG A 39 -3.83 3.39 13.13
N GLU A 40 -4.00 2.46 12.21
CA GLU A 40 -2.88 1.78 11.57
C GLU A 40 -2.43 2.54 10.32
N LEU A 41 -1.13 2.78 10.25
CA LEU A 41 -0.47 3.43 9.12
C LEU A 41 0.51 2.45 8.48
N PHE A 42 0.50 2.45 7.15
CA PHE A 42 1.27 1.54 6.31
C PHE A 42 2.21 2.35 5.43
N THR A 43 3.51 2.10 5.51
CA THR A 43 4.48 2.71 4.60
C THR A 43 4.66 1.81 3.39
N VAL A 44 4.29 2.26 2.20
CA VAL A 44 4.40 1.49 0.96
C VAL A 44 5.39 2.16 0.02
N ASN A 45 6.28 1.36 -0.57
CA ASN A 45 7.05 1.75 -1.74
C ASN A 45 6.28 1.28 -2.98
N PHE A 46 5.69 2.21 -3.73
CA PHE A 46 5.04 1.91 -5.00
C PHE A 46 6.07 1.68 -6.10
N ASP A 47 5.74 0.80 -7.04
CA ASP A 47 6.61 0.48 -8.18
C ASP A 47 6.79 1.68 -9.14
N SER A 48 5.87 2.64 -9.08
CA SER A 48 5.98 3.95 -9.74
C SER A 48 6.98 4.90 -9.08
N GLY A 49 7.65 4.47 -8.00
CA GLY A 49 8.78 5.16 -7.35
C GLY A 49 8.44 5.99 -6.12
N GLN A 50 7.16 6.11 -5.75
CA GLN A 50 6.72 6.90 -4.60
C GLN A 50 6.77 6.06 -3.32
N LYS A 51 7.25 6.67 -2.23
CA LYS A 51 7.16 6.12 -0.88
C LYS A 51 6.16 6.91 -0.07
N LEU A 52 5.03 6.29 0.29
CA LEU A 52 3.91 6.97 0.96
C LEU A 52 3.52 6.26 2.26
N VAL A 53 3.00 7.03 3.23
CA VAL A 53 2.37 6.53 4.44
C VAL A 53 0.86 6.62 4.24
N LEU A 54 0.17 5.49 4.35
CA LEU A 54 -1.23 5.31 3.96
C LEU A 54 -2.05 4.70 5.09
N PHE A 55 -3.37 4.92 5.05
CA PHE A 55 -4.31 4.20 5.90
C PHE A 55 -4.58 2.79 5.36
N ALA A 56 -4.99 1.89 6.25
CA ALA A 56 -5.35 0.51 5.90
C ALA A 56 -6.30 0.42 4.69
N HIS A 57 -7.29 1.32 4.60
CA HIS A 57 -8.32 1.29 3.55
C HIS A 57 -7.87 1.85 2.19
N GLU A 58 -6.63 2.34 2.09
CA GLU A 58 -6.06 2.89 0.85
C GLU A 58 -5.24 1.87 0.08
N ILE A 59 -4.99 0.71 0.68
CA ILE A 59 -4.25 -0.40 0.08
C ILE A 59 -5.02 -1.70 0.22
N GLU A 60 -4.79 -2.60 -0.72
CA GLU A 60 -5.30 -3.97 -0.67
C GLU A 60 -4.17 -4.96 -0.97
N PRO A 61 -4.15 -6.14 -0.31
CA PRO A 61 -3.18 -7.18 -0.64
C PRO A 61 -3.35 -7.63 -2.08
N VAL A 62 -2.24 -7.86 -2.76
CA VAL A 62 -2.24 -8.58 -4.03
C VAL A 62 -2.21 -10.05 -3.67
N SER A 63 -3.30 -10.78 -3.92
CA SER A 63 -3.24 -12.24 -3.91
C SER A 63 -2.38 -12.66 -5.09
N ASP A 64 -1.31 -13.41 -4.81
CA ASP A 64 -0.83 -14.36 -5.80
C ASP A 64 -1.94 -15.41 -5.89
N ASP A 65 -2.90 -15.23 -6.80
CA ASP A 65 -3.68 -16.37 -7.27
C ASP A 65 -2.65 -17.32 -7.86
N LEU A 66 -2.26 -18.31 -7.05
CA LEU A 66 -1.37 -19.40 -7.43
C LEU A 66 -1.83 -19.85 -8.82
N ALA A 67 -0.93 -19.72 -9.80
CA ALA A 67 -1.12 -20.24 -11.14
C ALA A 67 -1.74 -21.64 -11.05
N ALA A 68 -3.01 -21.74 -11.45
CA ALA A 68 -3.74 -22.98 -11.66
C ALA A 68 -3.47 -23.49 -13.08
#